data_AF-A0A3P6ABD7-F1
#
_entry.id   AF-A0A3P6ABD7-F1
#
_cell.length_a   1.000
_cell.length_b   1.000
_cell.length_c   1.000
_cell.angle_alpha   90.00
_cell.angle_beta   90.00
_cell.angle_gamma   90.00
#
_symmetry.space_group_name_H-M   'P 1'
#
loop_
_entity.id
_entity.type
_entity.pdbx_description
1 polymer ?
#
loop_
_entity_poly.entity_id
_entity_poly.type
_entity_poly.pdbx_seq_one_letter_code
_entity_poly.pdbx_strand_id
1 'polypeptide(L)' 'MKTKRLRQYSNKQRILLVGEGDFSFSLSLARAFGSATNLTATSLDTREEIELNYANRKANVEELTRLGCTEIH' A
#
# COMPACT_ATOMS: atom_id res chain seq x y z
N MET A 1 17.09 7.68 -9.19
CA MET A 1 15.71 7.22 -9.49
C MET A 1 14.88 8.37 -10.09
N LYS A 2 14.27 8.16 -11.26
CA LYS A 2 13.41 9.16 -11.94
C LYS A 2 12.15 9.45 -11.12
N THR A 3 11.67 10.70 -11.16
CA THR A 3 10.42 11.10 -10.51
C THR A 3 9.24 10.51 -11.27
N LYS A 4 8.40 9.76 -10.56
CA LYS A 4 7.12 9.24 -11.07
C LYS A 4 6.00 9.89 -10.27
N ARG A 5 4.90 10.21 -10.94
CA ARG A 5 3.80 10.97 -10.35
C ARG A 5 2.45 10.38 -10.76
N LEU A 6 1.54 10.27 -9.81
CA LEU A 6 0.13 9.96 -10.01
C LEU A 6 -0.69 11.10 -9.41
N ARG A 7 -1.28 11.93 -10.26
CA ARG A 7 -1.95 13.18 -9.86
C ARG A 7 -1.07 14.06 -8.95
N GLN A 8 -1.41 14.20 -7.67
CA GLN A 8 -0.67 14.97 -6.66
C GLN A 8 0.41 14.17 -5.92
N TYR A 9 0.46 12.85 -6.10
CA TYR A 9 1.38 11.96 -5.39
C TYR A 9 2.61 11.67 -6.23
N SER A 10 3.78 11.61 -5.61
CA SER A 10 5.04 11.29 -6.27
C SER A 10 5.87 10.32 -5.44
N ASN A 11 6.72 9.55 -6.12
CA ASN A 11 7.71 8.67 -5.49
C ASN A 11 8.85 9.42 -4.76
N LYS A 12 8.76 10.74 -4.63
CA LYS A 12 9.68 11.59 -3.86
C LYS A 12 9.12 12.00 -2.50
N GLN A 13 7.81 11.80 -2.28
CA GLN A 13 7.15 12.05 -1.00
C GLN A 13 7.23 10.80 -0.12
N ARG A 14 7.26 11.00 1.19
CA ARG A 14 6.88 9.96 2.15
C ARG A 14 5.39 10.08 2.39
N ILE A 15 4.66 8.98 2.22
CA ILE A 15 3.19 8.99 2.24
C ILE A 15 2.73 8.01 3.32
N LEU A 16 1.91 8.51 4.25
CA LEU A 16 1.19 7.72 5.22
C LEU A 16 -0.28 7.63 4.79
N LEU A 17 -0.78 6.40 4.64
CA LEU A 17 -2.16 6.10 4.28
C LEU A 17 -2.83 5.50 5.51
N VAL A 18 -3.91 6.12 5.97
CA VAL A 18 -4.53 5.81 7.26
C VAL A 18 -5.91 5.22 7.05
N GLY A 19 -6.17 4.06 7.65
CA GLY A 19 -7.50 3.42 7.64
C GLY A 19 -7.85 2.77 6.31
N GLU A 20 -6.87 2.15 5.65
CA GLU A 20 -7.09 1.38 4.42
C GLU A 20 -7.96 0.15 4.71
N GLY A 21 -9.06 0.02 3.97
CA GLY A 21 -9.96 -1.14 4.06
C GLY A 21 -9.41 -2.37 3.33
N ASP A 22 -8.99 -2.24 2.07
CA ASP A 22 -8.50 -3.36 1.26
C ASP A 22 -7.12 -3.12 0.62
N PHE A 23 -6.45 -2.03 0.98
CA PHE A 23 -5.14 -1.62 0.46
C PHE A 23 -5.06 -1.33 -1.05
N SER A 24 -6.20 -1.28 -1.76
CA SER A 24 -6.22 -1.06 -3.21
C SER A 24 -5.68 0.31 -3.64
N PHE A 25 -5.92 1.34 -2.82
CA PHE A 25 -5.41 2.69 -3.08
C PHE A 25 -3.90 2.76 -2.91
N SER A 26 -3.38 2.20 -1.81
CA SER A 26 -1.93 2.03 -1.58
C SER A 26 -1.26 1.30 -2.75
N LEU A 27 -1.87 0.20 -3.21
CA LEU A 27 -1.31 -0.60 -4.30
C LEU A 27 -1.29 0.16 -5.64
N SER A 28 -2.31 0.97 -5.92
CA SER A 28 -2.35 1.83 -7.10
C SER A 28 -1.17 2.81 -7.13
N LEU A 29 -0.87 3.45 -5.99
CA LEU A 29 0.30 4.33 -5.85
C LEU A 29 1.61 3.55 -6.02
N ALA A 30 1.73 2.40 -5.36
CA ALA A 30 2.91 1.54 -5.45
C ALA A 30 3.22 1.12 -6.90
N ARG A 31 2.20 0.69 -7.65
CA ARG A 31 2.32 0.33 -9.07
C ARG A 31 2.69 1.53 -9.94
N ALA A 32 2.06 2.68 -9.72
CA ALA A 32 2.40 3.92 -10.44
C ALA A 32 3.85 4.37 -10.18
N PHE A 33 4.35 4.18 -8.95
CA PHE A 33 5.74 4.45 -8.58
C PHE A 33 6.70 3.32 -8.97
N GLY A 34 6.19 2.12 -9.23
CA GLY A 34 6.96 0.88 -9.41
C GLY A 34 7.75 0.46 -8.16
N SER A 35 7.35 0.96 -6.99
CA SER A 35 7.91 0.67 -5.66
C SER A 35 6.96 1.23 -4.60
N ALA A 36 6.95 0.61 -3.42
CA ALA A 36 6.22 1.08 -2.25
C ALA A 36 7.15 1.48 -1.07
N THR A 37 8.47 1.55 -1.29
CA THR A 37 9.46 1.87 -0.22
C THR A 37 9.26 3.22 0.46
N ASN A 38 8.46 4.11 -0.14
CA ASN A 38 8.11 5.43 0.39
C ASN A 38 6.68 5.50 0.95
N LEU A 39 5.98 4.36 1.05
CA LEU A 39 4.61 4.25 1.51
C LEU A 39 4.55 3.52 2.86
N THR A 40 3.78 4.08 3.78
CA THR A 40 3.31 3.39 4.98
C THR A 40 1.79 3.31 4.91
N ALA A 41 1.23 2.11 4.89
CA ALA A 41 -0.22 1.88 4.82
C ALA A 41 -0.71 1.28 6.14
N THR A 42 -1.76 1.85 6.72
CA THR A 42 -2.32 1.40 7.99
C THR A 42 -3.76 0.96 7.83
N SER A 43 -4.16 -0.08 8.55
CA SER A 43 -5.55 -0.52 8.69
C SER A 43 -5.93 -0.57 10.17
N LEU A 44 -7.22 -0.77 10.47
CA LEU A 44 -7.70 -1.03 11.84
C LEU A 44 -7.77 -2.53 12.12
N ASP A 45 -7.98 -3.35 11.09
CA ASP A 45 -8.21 -4.77 11.28
C ASP A 45 -6.90 -5.50 11.56
N THR A 46 -6.99 -6.57 12.35
CA THR A 46 -5.84 -7.40 12.68
C THR A 46 -5.34 -8.17 11.46
N ARG A 47 -4.13 -8.72 11.59
CA ARG A 47 -3.56 -9.57 10.56
C ARG A 47 -4.41 -10.82 10.29
N GLU A 48 -5.03 -11.39 11.32
CA GLU A 48 -5.92 -12.53 11.14
C GLU A 48 -7.19 -12.14 10.36
N GLU A 49 -7.74 -10.95 10.62
CA GLU A 49 -8.90 -10.43 9.90
C GLU A 49 -8.58 -10.18 8.42
N ILE A 50 -7.35 -9.77 8.09
CA ILE A 50 -6.86 -9.64 6.71
C ILE A 50 -6.85 -10.97 5.97
N GLU A 51 -6.45 -12.05 6.65
CA GLU A 51 -6.32 -13.37 6.03
C GLU A 51 -7.68 -14.06 5.83
N LEU A 52 -8.66 -13.73 6.68
CA LEU A 52 -10.01 -14.31 6.65
C LEU A 52 -10.98 -13.53 5.75
N ASN A 53 -10.84 -12.21 5.65
CA ASN A 53 -11.78 -11.35 4.95
C ASN A 53 -11.21 -10.84 3.61
N TYR A 54 -11.79 -11.34 2.52
CA TYR A 54 -11.61 -10.90 1.12
C TYR A 54 -10.27 -11.27 0.45
N ALA A 55 -10.36 -12.18 -0.54
CA ALA A 55 -9.23 -12.61 -1.38
C ALA A 55 -8.44 -11.44 -2.00
N ASN A 56 -9.12 -10.35 -2.37
CA ASN A 56 -8.49 -9.17 -2.96
C ASN A 56 -7.61 -8.41 -1.95
N ARG A 57 -8.03 -8.33 -0.69
CA ARG A 57 -7.28 -7.62 0.36
C ARG A 57 -5.96 -8.32 0.64
N LYS A 58 -5.99 -9.64 0.80
CA LYS A 58 -4.78 -10.46 0.96
C LYS A 58 -3.83 -10.29 -0.23
N ALA A 59 -4.32 -10.40 -1.47
CA ALA A 59 -3.50 -10.23 -2.66
C ALA A 59 -2.89 -8.82 -2.76
N ASN A 60 -3.63 -7.78 -2.35
CA ASN A 60 -3.12 -6.41 -2.35
C ASN A 60 -1.99 -6.22 -1.34
N VAL A 61 -2.16 -6.73 -0.11
CA VAL A 61 -1.14 -6.72 0.95
C VAL A 61 0.10 -7.47 0.51
N GLU A 62 -0.05 -8.71 -0.01
CA GLU A 62 1.09 -9.50 -0.50
C GLU A 62 1.90 -8.78 -1.59
N GLU A 63 1.22 -8.12 -2.54
CA GLU A 63 1.91 -7.34 -3.56
C GLU A 63 2.56 -6.07 -2.99
N LEU A 64 1.93 -5.39 -2.03
CA LEU A 64 2.50 -4.23 -1.35
C LEU A 64 3.74 -4.58 -0.55
N THR A 65 3.71 -5.66 0.23
CA THR A 65 4.88 -6.19 0.94
C THR A 65 6.02 -6.46 -0.06
N ARG A 66 5.72 -7.13 -1.20
CA ARG A 66 6.70 -7.41 -2.26
C ARG A 66 7.28 -6.14 -2.89
N LEU A 67 6.50 -5.06 -2.98
CA LEU A 67 6.94 -3.75 -3.47
C LEU A 67 7.67 -2.92 -2.39
N GLY A 68 7.76 -3.42 -1.15
CA GLY A 68 8.49 -2.80 -0.05
C GLY A 68 7.69 -1.79 0.76
N CYS A 69 6.35 -1.92 0.81
CA CYS A 69 5.51 -1.08 1.66
C CYS A 69 5.74 -1.42 3.15
N THR A 70 5.66 -0.41 4.01
CA THR A 70 5.53 -0.65 5.45
C THR A 70 4.05 -0.74 5.80
N GLU A 71 3.62 -1.88 6.30
CA GLU A 71 2.22 -2.14 6.66
C GLU A 71 2.05 -2.13 8.18
N ILE A 72 1.01 -1.46 8.67
CA ILE A 72 0.64 -1.42 10.08
C ILE A 72 -0.83 -1.87 10.18
N HIS A 73 -1.09 -2.80 11.08
CA HIS A 73 -2.41 -3.38 11.33
C HIS A 73 -2.80 -3.07 12.77
#